data_AF-A0A7X6PT96-F1
#
_entry.id   AF-A0A7X6PT96-F1
#
_cell.length_a   1.000
_cell.length_b   1.000
_cell.length_c   1.000
_cell.angle_alpha   90.00
_cell.angle_beta   90.00
_cell.angle_gamma   90.00
#
_symmetry.space_group_name_H-M   'P 1'
#
loop_
_entity.id
_entity.type
_entity.pdbx_description
1 polymer ?
#
loop_
_entity_poly.entity_id
_entity_poly.type
_entity_poly.pdbx_seq_one_letter_code
_entity_poly.pdbx_strand_id
1 'polypeptide(L)' 'MMEIEISAQVEVDKNEQSKERSSYRSGYRSRRLDTRMGTVYLMVPKVRKGGYVPFFVTEYK' A
#
# COMPACT_ATOMS: atom_id res chain seq x y z
N MET A 1 1.16 -8.82 3.61
CA MET A 1 1.63 -7.69 4.42
C MET A 1 1.02 -6.39 3.93
N MET A 2 1.48 -5.81 2.81
CA MET A 2 0.94 -4.51 2.35
C MET A 2 -0.58 -4.49 2.11
N GLU A 3 -1.15 -5.51 1.47
CA GLU A 3 -2.60 -5.56 1.20
C GLU A 3 -3.45 -5.58 2.49
N ILE A 4 -2.95 -6.21 3.55
CA ILE A 4 -3.63 -6.29 4.85
C ILE A 4 -3.62 -4.91 5.52
N GLU A 5 -2.48 -4.22 5.48
CA GLU A 5 -2.34 -2.86 6.02
C GLU A 5 -3.29 -1.88 5.32
N ILE A 6 -3.44 -2.00 4.00
CA ILE A 6 -4.37 -1.14 3.25
C ILE A 6 -5.82 -1.52 3.52
N SER A 7 -6.15 -2.81 3.65
CA SER A 7 -7.51 -3.20 4.07
C SER A 7 -7.82 -2.60 5.45
N ALA A 8 -6.87 -2.62 6.38
CA ALA A 8 -7.05 -1.98 7.70
C ALA A 8 -7.22 -0.46 7.60
N GLN A 9 -6.49 0.22 6.70
CA GLN A 9 -6.62 1.67 6.48
C GLN A 9 -7.94 2.05 5.75
N VAL A 10 -8.40 1.19 4.84
CA VAL A 10 -9.61 1.41 4.03
C VAL A 10 -10.87 0.90 4.75
N GLU A 11 -10.69 0.12 5.82
CA GLU A 11 -11.70 -0.58 6.64
C GLU A 11 -12.50 -1.63 5.86
N VAL A 12 -12.09 -1.92 4.62
CA VAL A 12 -12.84 -2.77 3.70
C VAL A 12 -11.86 -3.57 2.85
N ASP A 13 -12.22 -4.83 2.62
CA ASP A 13 -11.41 -5.71 1.80
C ASP A 13 -11.49 -5.36 0.31
N LYS A 14 -10.54 -5.93 -0.42
CA LYS A 14 -10.44 -5.72 -1.87
C LYS A 14 -11.70 -6.29 -2.53
N ASN A 15 -12.38 -5.44 -3.31
CA ASN A 15 -13.61 -5.73 -4.06
C ASN A 15 -14.89 -5.95 -3.23
N GLU A 16 -14.84 -5.78 -1.91
CA GLU A 16 -16.04 -5.85 -1.10
C GLU A 16 -16.92 -4.59 -1.29
N GLN A 17 -18.25 -4.73 -1.29
CA GLN A 17 -19.13 -3.58 -1.33
C GLN A 17 -19.51 -3.20 0.11
N SER A 18 -19.01 -2.06 0.57
CA SER A 18 -19.39 -1.50 1.87
C SER A 18 -19.58 0.01 1.76
N LYS A 19 -20.53 0.53 2.54
CA LYS A 19 -20.81 1.97 2.66
C LYS A 19 -19.82 2.67 3.61
N GLU A 20 -19.14 1.92 4.46
CA GLU A 20 -18.19 2.42 5.46
C GLU A 20 -16.79 2.67 4.88
N ARG A 21 -16.57 2.30 3.60
CA ARG A 21 -15.30 2.46 2.90
C ARG A 21 -14.79 3.91 2.96
N SER A 22 -13.60 4.09 3.54
CA SER A 22 -12.95 5.40 3.62
C SER A 22 -12.36 5.87 2.27
N SER A 23 -11.80 4.97 1.47
CA SER A 23 -11.19 5.30 0.16
C SER A 23 -11.13 4.12 -0.81
N TYR A 24 -10.72 4.37 -2.06
CA TYR A 24 -10.59 3.35 -3.09
C TYR A 24 -9.13 3.09 -3.46
N ARG A 25 -8.80 1.81 -3.72
CA ARG A 25 -7.51 1.41 -4.31
C ARG A 25 -7.42 1.91 -5.75
N SER A 26 -6.28 2.46 -6.14
CA SER A 26 -6.02 3.13 -7.42
C SER A 26 -4.73 2.60 -8.07
N GLY A 27 -4.64 1.27 -8.17
CA GLY A 27 -3.49 0.59 -8.74
C GLY A 27 -2.27 0.59 -7.82
N TYR A 28 -1.08 0.51 -8.42
CA TYR A 28 0.20 0.38 -7.71
C TYR A 28 1.22 1.42 -8.21
N ARG A 29 2.27 1.61 -7.42
CA ARG A 29 3.45 2.44 -7.70
C ARG A 29 4.67 1.56 -7.56
N SER A 30 5.52 1.54 -8.58
CA SER A 30 6.82 0.88 -8.47
C SER A 30 7.74 1.71 -7.57
N ARG A 31 8.34 1.05 -6.57
CA ARG A 31 9.36 1.65 -5.70
C ARG A 31 10.55 0.72 -5.63
N ARG A 32 11.73 1.24 -5.95
CA ARG A 32 12.99 0.49 -5.83
C ARG A 32 13.34 0.32 -4.34
N LEU A 33 13.65 -0.91 -3.95
CA LEU A 33 14.16 -1.30 -2.64
C LEU A 33 15.48 -2.04 -2.83
N ASP A 34 16.56 -1.45 -2.34
CA ASP A 34 17.88 -2.06 -2.41
C ASP A 34 18.11 -2.89 -1.15
N THR A 35 18.33 -4.19 -1.34
CA THR A 35 18.60 -5.15 -0.26
C THR A 35 20.02 -5.69 -0.41
N ARG A 36 20.54 -6.37 0.63
CA ARG A 36 21.86 -7.01 0.54
C ARG A 36 21.96 -8.06 -0.58
N MET A 37 20.84 -8.65 -0.97
CA MET A 37 20.79 -9.67 -2.04
C MET A 37 20.53 -9.06 -3.43
N GLY A 38 20.41 -7.72 -3.53
CA GLY A 38 20.18 -7.02 -4.79
C GLY A 38 18.99 -6.04 -4.73
N THR A 39 18.70 -5.45 -5.88
CA THR A 39 17.64 -4.45 -6.04
C THR A 39 16.31 -5.14 -6.38
N VAL A 40 15.26 -4.87 -5.61
CA VAL A 40 13.91 -5.39 -5.84
C VAL A 40 12.97 -4.21 -6.10
N TYR A 41 12.04 -4.36 -7.04
CA TYR A 41 11.00 -3.37 -7.28
C TYR A 41 9.72 -3.78 -6.53
N LEU A 42 9.38 -3.00 -5.51
CA LEU A 42 8.13 -3.14 -4.76
C LEU A 42 6.97 -2.53 -5.55
N MET A 43 5.84 -3.22 -5.56
CA MET A 43 4.57 -2.68 -6.05
C MET A 43 3.79 -2.12 -4.85
N VAL A 44 4.06 -0.86 -4.49
CA VAL A 44 3.39 -0.19 -3.37
C VAL A 44 1.97 0.19 -3.81
N PRO A 45 0.92 -0.26 -3.12
CA PRO A 45 -0.43 0.03 -3.57
C PRO A 45 -0.79 1.49 -3.32
N LYS A 46 -1.62 2.04 -4.21
CA LYS A 46 -2.05 3.43 -4.15
C LYS A 46 -3.50 3.51 -3.68
N VAL A 47 -3.79 4.46 -2.80
CA VAL A 47 -5.15 4.87 -2.45
C VAL A 47 -5.52 6.18 -3.18
N ARG A 48 -6.81 6.34 -3.52
CA ARG A 48 -7.32 7.49 -4.27
C ARG A 48 -7.38 8.76 -3.41
N LYS A 49 -7.66 8.59 -2.12
CA LYS A 49 -7.64 9.66 -1.11
C LYS A 49 -6.63 9.25 -0.02
N GLY A 50 -5.66 10.11 0.25
CA GLY A 50 -4.57 9.84 1.18
C GLY A 50 -3.33 9.22 0.53
N GLY A 51 -2.40 8.76 1.37
CA GLY A 51 -1.19 8.03 0.98
C GLY A 51 -1.05 6.75 1.81
N TYR A 52 -0.27 5.81 1.28
CA TYR A 52 0.10 4.58 1.97
C TYR A 52 1.62 4.42 1.95
N VAL A 53 2.21 4.27 3.13
CA VAL A 53 3.63 3.97 3.31
C VAL A 53 3.71 2.64 4.07
N PRO A 54 4.33 1.59 3.48
CA PRO A 54 4.47 0.30 4.16
C PRO A 54 5.34 0.43 5.43
N PHE A 55 4.97 -0.23 6.52
CA PHE A 55 5.69 -0.10 7.80
C PHE A 55 7.19 -0.46 7.73
N PHE A 56 7.53 -1.39 6.83
CA PHE A 56 8.91 -1.87 6.65
C PHE A 56 9.74 -1.00 5.71
N VAL A 57 9.13 0.00 5.08
CA VAL A 57 9.82 1.02 4.32
C VAL A 57 9.91 2.25 5.21
N THR A 58 10.96 2.34 6.01
CA THR A 58 11.23 3.56 6.80
C THR A 58 11.59 4.69 5.84
N GLU A 59 10.91 5.84 5.94
CA GLU A 59 11.43 7.08 5.38
C GLU A 59 12.76 7.37 6.08
N TYR A 60 13.88 7.10 5.41
CA TYR A 60 15.13 7.75 5.77
C TYR A 60 14.96 9.21 5.40
N LYS A 61 14.76 10.04 6.41
CA LYS A 61 14.81 11.50 6.28
C LYS A 61 16.25 11.96 6.25
#